data_AF-A0A9E3Y8V2-F1
#
_entry.id   AF-A0A9E3Y8V2-F1
#
_cell.length_a   1.000
_cell.length_b   1.000
_cell.length_c   1.000
_cell.angle_alpha   90.00
_cell.angle_beta   90.00
_cell.angle_gamma   90.00
#
_symmetry.space_group_name_H-M   'P 1'
#
loop_
_entity.id
_entity.type
_entity.pdbx_description
1 polymer ?
#
loop_
_entity_poly.entity_id
_entity_poly.type
_entity_poly.pdbx_seq_one_letter_code
_entity_poly.pdbx_strand_id
1 'polypeptide(L)'
;MVIPDHRDPFPSPLTSTPVEVPATTGPCDDVASPESTGSGDQVGDTPQPNGRLRGHLAIPLFRNAYALAAATAITSGLGVVYWAVAARHYPKVEVGRGGAAIASLLLLGGITQLNLTNTLPRLLPDYGSRGRRIVLLAYGATVATALAVGTLYVAFGAVDESLAGSGSPWLARIGFVGALMAWNLFTVQDAVLTGIRKATWVPVENGLFALAKIGLLVALAGRFAHSGIFASWSLPAAALVL
;
A
#
# COMPACT_ATOMS: atom_id res chain seq x y z
N MET A 1 -41.50 -18.67 61.02
CA MET A 1 -40.28 -18.14 60.41
C MET A 1 -39.35 -19.31 60.15
N VAL A 2 -39.44 -19.89 58.95
CA VAL A 2 -38.66 -21.05 58.48
C VAL A 2 -38.35 -20.74 57.02
N ILE A 3 -37.06 -20.68 56.68
CA ILE A 3 -36.54 -20.39 55.33
C ILE A 3 -36.53 -21.71 54.55
N PRO A 4 -37.16 -21.80 53.37
CA PRO A 4 -36.94 -22.92 52.45
C PRO A 4 -35.77 -22.63 51.51
N ASP A 5 -34.82 -23.55 51.51
CA ASP A 5 -33.69 -23.69 50.59
C ASP A 5 -34.19 -24.05 49.18
N HIS A 6 -33.76 -23.29 48.17
CA HIS A 6 -34.24 -23.40 46.78
C HIS A 6 -33.05 -23.24 45.82
N ARG A 7 -32.53 -24.40 45.35
CA ARG A 7 -31.86 -24.76 44.08
C ARG A 7 -30.75 -23.82 43.53
N ASP A 8 -29.68 -24.26 42.87
CA ASP A 8 -29.48 -25.26 41.81
C ASP A 8 -28.00 -25.70 41.77
N PRO A 9 -27.66 -26.85 41.15
CA PRO A 9 -26.35 -26.97 40.54
C PRO A 9 -26.46 -27.36 39.05
N PHE A 10 -25.97 -26.44 38.21
CA PHE A 10 -25.38 -26.61 36.87
C PHE A 10 -25.96 -27.66 35.88
N PRO A 11 -26.33 -27.26 34.65
CA PRO A 11 -26.57 -28.21 33.57
C PRO A 11 -25.26 -28.91 33.13
N SER A 12 -25.35 -30.22 32.92
CA SER A 12 -24.28 -31.11 32.48
C SER A 12 -23.75 -30.77 31.06
N PRO A 13 -22.50 -31.11 30.73
CA PRO A 13 -21.94 -30.84 29.40
C PRO A 13 -22.62 -31.67 28.32
N LEU A 14 -22.97 -31.01 27.21
CA LEU A 14 -23.57 -31.63 26.02
C LEU A 14 -22.62 -32.66 25.41
N THR A 15 -23.08 -33.91 25.35
CA THR A 15 -22.46 -35.01 24.62
C THR A 15 -22.36 -34.65 23.14
N SER A 16 -21.14 -34.59 22.61
CA SER A 16 -20.88 -34.42 21.18
C SER A 16 -21.42 -35.63 20.40
N THR A 17 -22.39 -35.42 19.51
CA THR A 17 -22.75 -36.40 18.49
C THR A 17 -21.65 -36.45 17.41
N PRO A 18 -21.18 -37.63 16.98
CA PRO A 18 -20.31 -37.73 15.81
C PRO A 18 -21.10 -37.38 14.54
N VAL A 19 -20.53 -36.52 13.69
CA VAL A 19 -21.03 -36.28 12.33
C VAL A 19 -20.73 -37.53 11.50
N GLU A 20 -21.78 -38.24 11.12
CA GLU A 20 -21.72 -39.43 10.27
C GLU A 20 -21.47 -39.03 8.81
N VAL A 21 -20.34 -39.45 8.24
CA VAL A 21 -19.96 -39.26 6.83
C VAL A 21 -20.50 -40.45 6.03
N PRO A 22 -21.34 -40.27 4.99
CA PRO A 22 -21.85 -41.39 4.24
C PRO A 22 -20.75 -42.00 3.35
N ALA A 23 -20.51 -43.29 3.53
CA ALA A 23 -19.66 -44.11 2.67
C ALA A 23 -20.38 -44.38 1.35
N THR A 24 -19.88 -43.81 0.25
CA THR A 24 -20.27 -44.24 -1.11
C THR A 24 -19.50 -45.50 -1.48
N THR A 25 -20.11 -46.66 -1.27
CA THR A 25 -19.67 -47.93 -1.86
C THR A 25 -20.26 -48.05 -3.27
N GLY A 26 -19.43 -47.80 -4.29
CA GLY A 26 -19.73 -48.16 -5.67
C GLY A 26 -19.45 -49.65 -5.94
N PRO A 27 -20.19 -50.32 -6.85
CA PRO A 27 -20.00 -51.74 -7.14
C PRO A 27 -18.71 -52.00 -7.92
N CYS A 28 -17.94 -53.00 -7.47
CA CYS A 28 -16.89 -53.62 -8.26
C CYS A 28 -17.54 -54.55 -9.29
N ASP A 29 -17.61 -54.13 -10.54
CA ASP A 29 -17.92 -55.01 -11.67
C ASP A 29 -16.66 -55.23 -12.52
N ASP A 30 -16.41 -56.51 -12.76
CA ASP A 30 -15.38 -57.10 -13.60
C ASP A 30 -15.31 -56.49 -15.00
N VAL A 31 -14.12 -56.08 -15.44
CA VAL A 31 -13.78 -56.00 -16.86
C VAL A 31 -12.41 -56.63 -17.10
N ALA A 32 -12.44 -57.68 -17.91
CA ALA A 32 -11.35 -58.56 -18.30
C ALA A 32 -10.13 -57.84 -18.92
N SER A 33 -8.96 -58.44 -18.70
CA SER A 33 -7.74 -58.17 -19.47
C SER A 33 -7.84 -58.78 -20.88
N PRO A 34 -7.19 -58.15 -21.88
CA PRO A 34 -6.46 -58.92 -22.88
C PRO A 34 -5.01 -58.47 -23.05
N GLU A 35 -4.17 -59.46 -23.36
CA GLU A 35 -2.74 -59.40 -23.64
C GLU A 35 -2.35 -58.59 -24.90
N SER A 36 -1.19 -57.94 -24.78
CA SER A 36 -0.07 -57.85 -25.73
C SER A 36 -0.18 -57.08 -27.08
N THR A 37 0.85 -56.25 -27.31
CA THR A 37 1.78 -56.21 -28.47
C THR A 37 1.90 -54.85 -29.21
N GLY A 38 3.15 -54.38 -29.38
CA GLY A 38 3.58 -53.40 -30.40
C GLY A 38 3.99 -52.03 -29.83
N SER A 39 5.27 -51.74 -29.59
CA SER A 39 6.30 -51.29 -30.55
C SER A 39 6.00 -49.94 -31.21
N GLY A 40 6.74 -48.89 -30.84
CA GLY A 40 6.87 -47.68 -31.65
C GLY A 40 7.11 -46.39 -30.86
N ASP A 41 8.33 -45.86 -30.96
CA ASP A 41 8.69 -44.45 -30.82
C ASP A 41 8.68 -43.79 -29.43
N GLN A 42 9.75 -44.06 -28.69
CA GLN A 42 10.34 -43.10 -27.74
C GLN A 42 10.93 -41.90 -28.53
N VAL A 43 10.09 -40.98 -28.98
CA VAL A 43 10.55 -39.64 -29.39
C VAL A 43 11.00 -38.93 -28.13
N GLY A 44 12.31 -38.73 -28.01
CA GLY A 44 12.93 -37.96 -26.94
C GLY A 44 12.37 -36.54 -26.90
N ASP A 45 11.42 -36.30 -26.02
CA ASP A 45 10.93 -34.97 -25.69
C ASP A 45 11.98 -34.30 -24.79
N THR A 46 13.03 -33.75 -25.40
CA THR A 46 13.94 -32.83 -24.72
C THR A 46 13.12 -31.63 -24.24
N PRO A 47 12.99 -31.37 -22.92
CA PRO A 47 12.23 -30.21 -22.46
C PRO A 47 12.96 -28.95 -22.90
N GLN A 48 12.48 -28.30 -23.95
CA GLN A 48 13.01 -26.99 -24.34
C GLN A 48 12.72 -25.99 -23.20
N PRO A 49 13.74 -25.40 -22.55
CA PRO A 49 13.55 -24.52 -21.38
C PRO A 49 12.71 -23.28 -21.73
N ASN A 50 12.71 -22.93 -23.02
CA ASN A 50 12.26 -21.65 -23.55
C ASN A 50 10.74 -21.59 -23.73
N GLY A 51 10.08 -22.75 -23.91
CA GLY A 51 8.63 -22.86 -24.10
C GLY A 51 7.85 -22.70 -22.80
N ARG A 52 8.43 -23.11 -21.66
CA ARG A 52 7.80 -22.98 -20.33
C ARG A 52 7.72 -21.52 -19.86
N LEU A 53 8.74 -20.70 -20.16
CA LEU A 53 8.72 -19.27 -19.83
C LEU A 53 7.62 -18.52 -20.59
N ARG A 54 7.42 -18.84 -21.87
CA ARG A 54 6.36 -18.23 -22.70
C ARG A 54 4.96 -18.77 -22.35
N GLY A 55 4.86 -20.04 -21.94
CA GLY A 55 3.62 -20.62 -21.41
C GLY A 55 3.20 -20.04 -20.04
N HIS A 56 4.15 -19.71 -19.18
CA HIS A 56 3.89 -19.02 -17.90
C HIS A 56 3.39 -17.57 -18.10
N LEU A 57 3.85 -16.88 -19.14
CA LEU A 57 3.40 -15.52 -19.49
C LEU A 57 1.99 -15.48 -20.12
N ALA A 58 1.48 -16.61 -20.63
CA ALA A 58 0.17 -16.73 -21.26
C ALA A 58 -0.99 -16.88 -20.27
N ILE A 59 -0.70 -17.18 -19.00
CA ILE A 59 -1.71 -17.33 -17.96
C ILE A 59 -1.96 -15.94 -17.33
N PRO A 60 -3.21 -15.41 -17.38
CA PRO A 60 -3.55 -14.06 -16.89
C PRO A 60 -3.12 -13.80 -15.43
N LEU A 61 -3.14 -14.85 -14.61
CA LEU A 61 -2.75 -14.80 -13.19
C LEU A 61 -1.26 -14.48 -13.01
N PHE A 62 -0.37 -15.16 -13.76
CA PHE A 62 1.07 -14.91 -13.69
C PHE A 62 1.43 -13.57 -14.30
N ARG A 63 0.77 -13.14 -15.38
CA ARG A 63 0.96 -11.80 -15.96
C ARG A 63 0.66 -10.69 -14.95
N ASN A 64 -0.44 -10.81 -14.20
CA ASN A 64 -0.79 -9.83 -13.16
C ASN A 64 0.19 -9.87 -11.98
N ALA A 65 0.61 -11.06 -11.55
CA ALA A 65 1.63 -11.21 -10.50
C ALA A 65 2.99 -10.60 -10.92
N TYR A 66 3.44 -10.86 -12.14
CA TYR A 66 4.67 -10.27 -12.69
C TYR A 66 4.55 -8.76 -12.89
N ALA A 67 3.38 -8.25 -13.31
CA ALA A 67 3.14 -6.81 -13.43
C ALA A 67 3.19 -6.11 -12.08
N LEU A 68 2.58 -6.70 -11.04
CA LEU A 68 2.66 -6.20 -9.67
C LEU A 68 4.10 -6.25 -9.15
N ALA A 69 4.79 -7.37 -9.33
CA ALA A 69 6.19 -7.53 -8.92
C ALA A 69 7.10 -6.53 -9.63
N ALA A 70 6.90 -6.29 -10.93
CA ALA A 70 7.64 -5.30 -11.70
C ALA A 70 7.35 -3.87 -11.20
N ALA A 71 6.08 -3.54 -10.93
CA ALA A 71 5.72 -2.23 -10.36
C ALA A 71 6.38 -2.01 -8.99
N THR A 72 6.38 -3.02 -8.13
CA THR A 72 7.09 -2.98 -6.84
C THR A 72 8.60 -2.82 -7.05
N ALA A 73 9.22 -3.60 -7.93
CA ALA A 73 10.65 -3.53 -8.22
C ALA A 73 11.06 -2.16 -8.77
N ILE A 74 10.27 -1.58 -9.68
CA ILE A 74 10.50 -0.24 -10.23
C ILE A 74 10.41 0.80 -9.10
N THR A 75 9.38 0.73 -8.27
CA THR A 75 9.19 1.69 -7.17
C THR A 75 10.32 1.61 -6.15
N SER A 76 10.71 0.39 -5.74
CA SER A 76 11.86 0.17 -4.86
C SER A 76 13.16 0.64 -5.49
N GLY A 77 13.39 0.34 -6.77
CA GLY A 77 14.58 0.78 -7.50
C GLY A 77 14.68 2.30 -7.59
N LEU A 78 13.58 2.99 -7.91
CA LEU A 78 13.52 4.45 -7.90
C LEU A 78 13.77 5.03 -6.51
N GLY A 79 13.30 4.37 -5.45
CA GLY A 79 13.62 4.71 -4.07
C GLY A 79 15.12 4.61 -3.78
N VAL A 80 15.77 3.53 -4.19
CA VAL A 80 17.22 3.35 -4.06
C VAL A 80 17.98 4.44 -4.82
N VAL A 81 17.58 4.73 -6.06
CA VAL A 81 18.18 5.81 -6.87
C VAL A 81 18.03 7.16 -6.16
N TYR A 82 16.83 7.48 -5.66
CA TYR A 82 16.58 8.72 -4.92
C TYR A 82 17.53 8.86 -3.72
N TRP A 83 17.65 7.82 -2.90
CA TRP A 83 18.52 7.87 -1.71
C TRP A 83 20.01 7.86 -2.04
N ALA A 84 20.42 7.17 -3.11
CA ALA A 84 21.80 7.21 -3.60
C ALA A 84 22.17 8.62 -4.10
N VAL A 85 21.27 9.26 -4.84
CA VAL A 85 21.43 10.66 -5.27
C VAL A 85 21.47 11.59 -4.06
N ALA A 86 20.56 11.42 -3.09
CA ALA A 86 20.55 12.22 -1.87
C ALA A 86 21.89 12.09 -1.10
N ALA A 87 22.38 10.87 -0.90
CA ALA A 87 23.64 10.61 -0.20
C ALA A 87 24.87 11.17 -0.93
N ARG A 88 24.82 11.30 -2.26
CA ARG A 88 25.91 11.85 -3.07
C ARG A 88 25.92 13.38 -3.12
N HIS A 89 24.74 13.99 -3.11
CA HIS A 89 24.57 15.42 -3.34
C HIS A 89 24.32 16.24 -2.07
N TYR A 90 23.91 15.61 -0.97
CA TYR A 90 23.60 16.28 0.30
C TYR A 90 24.54 15.84 1.43
N PRO A 91 24.85 16.74 2.40
CA PRO A 91 25.59 16.37 3.61
C PRO A 91 24.86 15.30 4.43
N LYS A 92 25.60 14.40 5.09
CA LYS A 92 25.04 13.28 5.88
C LYS A 92 24.03 13.74 6.94
N VAL A 93 24.28 14.87 7.60
CA VAL A 93 23.38 15.45 8.60
C VAL A 93 22.04 15.85 7.99
N GLU A 94 22.04 16.40 6.77
CA GLU A 94 20.83 16.82 6.07
C GLU A 94 20.04 15.61 5.54
N VAL A 95 20.74 14.57 5.08
CA VAL A 95 20.11 13.29 4.72
C VAL A 95 19.43 12.67 5.94
N GLY A 96 20.07 12.71 7.11
CA GLY A 96 19.48 12.25 8.37
C GLY A 96 18.23 13.04 8.77
N ARG A 97 18.31 14.38 8.75
CA ARG A 97 17.19 15.28 9.05
C ARG A 97 16.01 15.09 8.10
N GLY A 98 16.28 15.11 6.80
CA GLY A 98 15.28 14.88 5.77
C GLY A 98 14.64 13.50 5.87
N GLY A 99 15.44 12.46 6.15
CA GLY A 99 14.96 11.10 6.40
C GLY A 99 14.07 11.00 7.64
N ALA A 100 14.46 11.63 8.74
CA ALA A 100 13.64 11.70 9.95
C ALA A 100 12.31 12.44 9.69
N ALA A 101 12.35 13.57 8.98
CA ALA A 101 11.16 14.33 8.61
C ALA A 101 10.20 13.50 7.73
N ILE A 102 10.74 12.80 6.73
CA ILE A 102 9.95 11.89 5.88
C ILE A 102 9.38 10.73 6.70
N ALA A 103 10.17 10.11 7.59
CA ALA A 103 9.69 9.02 8.44
C ALA A 103 8.54 9.47 9.35
N SER A 104 8.66 10.64 9.99
CA SER A 104 7.59 11.26 10.78
C SER A 104 6.36 11.56 9.93
N LEU A 105 6.54 12.11 8.73
CA LEU A 105 5.47 12.39 7.77
C LEU A 105 4.68 11.11 7.43
N LEU A 106 5.38 10.04 7.10
CA LEU A 106 4.77 8.75 6.75
C LEU A 106 4.05 8.12 7.95
N LEU A 107 4.65 8.18 9.14
CA LEU A 107 4.04 7.71 10.39
C LEU A 107 2.72 8.44 10.67
N LEU A 108 2.75 9.77 10.68
CA LEU A 108 1.56 10.59 10.91
C LEU A 108 0.54 10.40 9.80
N GLY A 109 0.97 10.27 8.54
CA GLY A 109 0.11 9.96 7.41
C GLY A 109 -0.67 8.67 7.64
N GLY A 110 0.01 7.59 8.05
CA GLY A 110 -0.64 6.32 8.38
C GLY A 110 -1.72 6.44 9.47
N ILE A 111 -1.47 7.24 10.51
CA ILE A 111 -2.44 7.48 11.60
C ILE A 111 -3.63 8.32 11.11
N THR A 112 -3.36 9.38 10.34
CA THR A 112 -4.34 10.40 9.95
C THR A 112 -5.16 10.04 8.71
N GLN A 113 -4.78 8.98 7.99
CA GLN A 113 -5.54 8.44 6.85
C GLN A 113 -6.78 7.62 7.27
N LEU A 114 -6.96 7.32 8.55
CA LEU A 114 -8.15 6.64 9.09
C LEU A 114 -8.50 5.30 8.40
N ASN A 115 -7.49 4.59 7.86
CA ASN A 115 -7.67 3.38 7.05
C ASN A 115 -8.49 3.57 5.75
N LEU A 116 -8.73 4.80 5.32
CA LEU A 116 -9.57 5.10 4.16
C LEU A 116 -8.96 4.59 2.85
N THR A 117 -7.64 4.46 2.78
CA THR A 117 -6.92 3.88 1.64
C THR A 117 -7.29 2.42 1.37
N ASN A 118 -7.64 1.64 2.39
CA ASN A 118 -8.11 0.26 2.22
C ASN A 118 -9.64 0.15 2.11
N THR A 119 -10.34 1.10 2.72
CA THR A 119 -11.81 1.06 2.86
C THR A 119 -12.51 1.63 1.62
N LEU A 120 -12.06 2.78 1.11
CA LEU A 120 -12.68 3.45 -0.04
C LEU A 120 -12.75 2.58 -1.30
N PRO A 121 -11.70 1.82 -1.70
CA PRO A 121 -11.78 0.99 -2.89
C PRO A 121 -12.88 -0.08 -2.83
N ARG A 122 -13.27 -0.49 -1.62
CA ARG A 122 -14.33 -1.49 -1.38
C ARG A 122 -15.71 -0.87 -1.30
N LEU A 123 -15.82 0.33 -0.73
CA LEU A 123 -17.09 1.03 -0.59
C LEU A 123 -17.53 1.68 -1.90
N LEU A 124 -16.62 2.35 -2.63
CA LEU A 124 -16.94 3.14 -3.81
C LEU A 124 -17.75 2.41 -4.90
N PRO A 125 -17.48 1.13 -5.21
CA PRO A 125 -18.29 0.37 -6.17
C PRO A 125 -19.78 0.30 -5.82
N ASP A 126 -20.12 0.29 -4.53
CA ASP A 126 -21.49 0.05 -4.04
C ASP A 126 -22.34 1.34 -3.93
N TYR A 127 -21.71 2.52 -3.88
CA TYR A 127 -22.40 3.77 -3.52
C TYR A 127 -22.85 4.67 -4.69
N GLY A 128 -22.66 4.26 -5.95
CA GLY A 128 -23.23 4.93 -7.13
C GLY A 128 -23.22 6.47 -7.06
N SER A 129 -24.40 7.10 -7.13
CA SER A 129 -24.57 8.57 -7.13
C SER A 129 -24.14 9.27 -5.83
N ARG A 130 -24.02 8.55 -4.71
CA ARG A 130 -23.53 9.08 -3.42
C ARG A 130 -22.01 9.02 -3.30
N GLY A 131 -21.31 8.36 -4.22
CA GLY A 131 -19.86 8.20 -4.21
C GLY A 131 -19.12 9.53 -4.10
N ARG A 132 -19.56 10.57 -4.83
CA ARG A 132 -18.92 11.91 -4.76
C ARG A 132 -18.95 12.50 -3.35
N ARG A 133 -20.06 12.35 -2.63
CA ARG A 133 -20.19 12.86 -1.26
C ARG A 133 -19.28 12.10 -0.30
N ILE A 134 -19.19 10.78 -0.44
CA ILE A 134 -18.31 9.94 0.40
C ILE A 134 -16.83 10.31 0.16
N VAL A 135 -16.44 10.50 -1.09
CA VAL A 135 -15.07 10.95 -1.43
C VAL A 135 -14.76 12.31 -0.82
N LEU A 136 -15.65 13.29 -0.94
CA LEU A 136 -15.46 14.61 -0.34
C LEU A 136 -15.39 14.56 1.20
N LEU A 137 -16.22 13.74 1.83
CA LEU A 137 -16.16 13.52 3.28
C LEU A 137 -14.86 12.83 3.70
N ALA A 138 -14.38 11.86 2.93
CA ALA A 138 -13.12 11.18 3.19
C ALA A 138 -11.92 12.13 3.06
N TYR A 139 -11.87 12.96 2.01
CA TYR A 139 -10.86 14.01 1.88
C TYR A 139 -10.95 15.01 3.03
N GLY A 140 -12.14 15.52 3.35
CA GLY A 140 -12.34 16.43 4.46
C GLY A 140 -11.91 15.85 5.80
N ALA A 141 -12.24 14.58 6.07
CA ALA A 141 -11.85 13.88 7.30
C ALA A 141 -10.33 13.71 7.39
N THR A 142 -9.68 13.18 6.35
CA THR A 142 -8.22 12.98 6.36
C THR A 142 -7.44 14.29 6.48
N VAL A 143 -7.91 15.37 5.82
CA VAL A 143 -7.29 16.70 5.93
C VAL A 143 -7.52 17.30 7.31
N ALA A 144 -8.73 17.20 7.88
CA ALA A 144 -9.00 17.70 9.22
C ALA A 144 -8.17 16.96 10.28
N THR A 145 -8.08 15.63 10.19
CA THR A 145 -7.25 14.83 11.10
C THR A 145 -5.76 15.11 10.90
N ALA A 146 -5.28 15.24 9.66
CA ALA A 146 -3.91 15.66 9.36
C ALA A 146 -3.58 17.04 9.92
N LEU A 147 -4.49 18.00 9.78
CA LEU A 147 -4.32 19.34 10.33
C LEU A 147 -4.26 19.29 11.86
N ALA A 148 -5.18 18.59 12.52
CA ALA A 148 -5.20 18.49 13.98
C ALA A 148 -3.95 17.79 14.53
N VAL A 149 -3.63 16.59 14.04
CA VAL A 149 -2.48 15.79 14.50
C VAL A 149 -1.16 16.45 14.11
N GLY A 150 -1.07 16.99 12.89
CA GLY A 150 0.11 17.72 12.41
C GLY A 150 0.36 18.98 13.24
N THR A 151 -0.68 19.77 13.53
CA THR A 151 -0.58 20.96 14.38
C THR A 151 -0.12 20.59 15.79
N LEU A 152 -0.68 19.52 16.37
CA LEU A 152 -0.27 19.01 17.66
C LEU A 152 1.21 18.58 17.66
N TYR A 153 1.63 17.84 16.64
CA TYR A 153 3.01 17.38 16.48
C TYR A 153 4.00 18.55 16.40
N VAL A 154 3.71 19.57 15.60
CA VAL A 154 4.60 20.75 15.50
C VAL A 154 4.55 21.63 16.76
N ALA A 155 3.44 21.64 17.50
CA ALA A 155 3.33 22.36 18.76
C ALA A 155 4.24 21.79 19.85
N PHE A 156 4.51 20.47 19.82
CA PHE A 156 5.48 19.82 20.70
C PHE A 156 6.95 20.06 20.31
N GLY A 157 7.23 20.85 19.26
CA GLY A 157 8.59 21.14 18.83
C GLY A 157 9.29 19.95 18.16
N ALA A 158 8.53 18.97 17.67
CA ALA A 158 9.07 17.74 17.08
C ALA A 158 9.62 17.90 15.65
N VAL A 159 9.49 19.10 15.05
CA VAL A 159 10.01 19.43 13.73
C VAL A 159 11.27 20.28 13.87
N ASP A 160 12.36 19.82 13.26
CA ASP A 160 13.64 20.53 13.24
C ASP A 160 13.50 21.85 12.44
N GLU A 161 13.84 22.98 13.07
CA GLU A 161 13.72 24.32 12.48
C GLU A 161 14.64 24.52 11.27
N SER A 162 15.71 23.72 11.18
CA SER A 162 16.62 23.73 10.02
C SER A 162 15.92 23.35 8.71
N LEU A 163 14.76 22.66 8.75
CA LEU A 163 13.96 22.32 7.57
C LEU A 163 13.50 23.54 6.76
N ALA A 164 13.41 24.73 7.35
CA ALA A 164 13.00 25.94 6.64
C ALA A 164 14.11 26.54 5.76
N GLY A 165 15.39 26.25 6.03
CA GLY A 165 16.55 26.87 5.38
C GLY A 165 16.72 28.38 5.60
N SER A 166 15.65 29.11 5.91
CA SER A 166 15.58 30.57 6.09
C SER A 166 15.68 31.02 7.56
N GLY A 167 15.91 30.08 8.49
CA GLY A 167 16.01 30.35 9.93
C GLY A 167 14.68 30.61 10.63
N SER A 168 13.55 30.58 9.92
CA SER A 168 12.23 30.76 10.51
C SER A 168 11.57 29.43 10.91
N PRO A 169 11.32 29.18 12.21
CA PRO A 169 10.68 27.94 12.67
C PRO A 169 9.26 27.76 12.14
N TRP A 170 8.52 28.86 11.96
CA TRP A 170 7.13 28.80 11.53
C TRP A 170 6.99 28.25 10.11
N LEU A 171 7.95 28.54 9.23
CA LEU A 171 7.89 28.10 7.85
C LEU A 171 8.09 26.58 7.74
N ALA A 172 9.00 26.01 8.55
CA ALA A 172 9.18 24.57 8.66
C ALA A 172 7.91 23.89 9.20
N ARG A 173 7.29 24.47 10.23
CA ARG A 173 6.07 23.92 10.86
C ARG A 173 4.87 23.94 9.90
N ILE A 174 4.60 25.08 9.26
CA ILE A 174 3.52 25.21 8.28
C ILE A 174 3.79 24.31 7.07
N GLY A 175 5.03 24.29 6.58
CA GLY A 175 5.44 23.42 5.47
C GLY A 175 5.24 21.94 5.80
N PHE A 176 5.57 21.51 7.02
CA PHE A 176 5.35 20.13 7.46
C PHE A 176 3.87 19.76 7.53
N VAL A 177 3.03 20.61 8.12
CA VAL A 177 1.58 20.36 8.19
C VAL A 177 0.97 20.33 6.80
N GLY A 178 1.35 21.28 5.93
CA GLY A 178 0.91 21.30 4.53
C GLY A 178 1.34 20.06 3.75
N ALA A 179 2.58 19.59 3.95
CA ALA A 179 3.07 18.36 3.37
C ALA A 179 2.28 17.13 3.84
N LEU A 180 1.93 17.07 5.13
CA LEU A 180 1.11 15.98 5.68
C LEU A 180 -0.29 15.95 5.06
N MET A 181 -0.91 17.12 4.90
CA MET A 181 -2.21 17.24 4.22
C MET A 181 -2.11 16.79 2.75
N ALA A 182 -1.11 17.28 2.02
CA ALA A 182 -0.89 16.91 0.63
C ALA A 182 -0.63 15.40 0.46
N TRP A 183 0.19 14.82 1.34
CA TRP A 183 0.46 13.38 1.36
C TRP A 183 -0.81 12.55 1.57
N ASN A 184 -1.67 12.96 2.50
CA ASN A 184 -2.94 12.28 2.72
C ASN A 184 -3.88 12.40 1.53
N LEU A 185 -3.99 13.58 0.92
CA LEU A 185 -4.81 13.74 -0.27
C LEU A 185 -4.31 12.86 -1.42
N PHE A 186 -3.00 12.85 -1.68
CA PHE A 186 -2.37 12.02 -2.71
C PHE A 186 -2.67 10.53 -2.53
N THR A 187 -2.48 10.02 -1.31
CA THR A 187 -2.74 8.60 -1.01
C THR A 187 -4.23 8.23 -1.04
N VAL A 188 -5.11 9.13 -0.60
CA VAL A 188 -6.57 8.91 -0.69
C VAL A 188 -7.03 8.97 -2.15
N GLN A 189 -6.45 9.84 -2.98
CA GLN A 189 -6.71 9.92 -4.41
C GLN A 189 -6.37 8.61 -5.12
N ASP A 190 -5.21 8.01 -4.83
CA ASP A 190 -4.84 6.68 -5.34
C ASP A 190 -5.90 5.62 -4.99
N ALA A 191 -6.40 5.64 -3.75
CA ALA A 191 -7.44 4.72 -3.31
C ALA A 191 -8.79 4.98 -4.01
N VAL A 192 -9.15 6.25 -4.23
CA VAL A 192 -10.36 6.63 -4.96
C VAL A 192 -10.29 6.19 -6.41
N LEU A 193 -9.18 6.46 -7.11
CA LEU A 193 -8.92 6.04 -8.48
C LEU A 193 -9.00 4.51 -8.61
N THR A 194 -8.46 3.80 -7.63
CA THR A 194 -8.55 2.34 -7.54
C THR A 194 -10.01 1.88 -7.39
N GLY A 195 -10.77 2.51 -6.49
CA GLY A 195 -12.18 2.19 -6.23
C GLY A 195 -13.11 2.42 -7.43
N ILE A 196 -12.86 3.45 -8.24
CA ILE A 196 -13.66 3.73 -9.45
C ILE A 196 -13.17 2.98 -10.71
N ARG A 197 -12.37 1.91 -10.54
CA ARG A 197 -11.79 1.10 -11.63
C ARG A 197 -10.89 1.88 -12.60
N LYS A 198 -10.28 2.99 -12.15
CA LYS A 198 -9.25 3.75 -12.86
C LYS A 198 -7.85 3.49 -12.31
N ALA A 199 -7.63 2.32 -11.69
CA ALA A 199 -6.36 1.91 -11.09
C ALA A 199 -5.17 1.94 -12.06
N THR A 200 -5.39 1.86 -13.38
CA THR A 200 -4.32 1.98 -14.38
C THR A 200 -3.66 3.35 -14.41
N TRP A 201 -4.31 4.38 -13.85
CA TRP A 201 -3.74 5.72 -13.75
C TRP A 201 -2.81 5.90 -12.55
N VAL A 202 -3.00 5.09 -11.50
CA VAL A 202 -2.20 5.14 -10.27
C VAL A 202 -0.70 4.90 -10.52
N PRO A 203 -0.27 3.93 -11.36
CA PRO A 203 1.14 3.79 -11.72
C PRO A 203 1.71 4.98 -12.49
N VAL A 204 0.90 5.66 -13.30
CA VAL A 204 1.35 6.83 -14.07
C VAL A 204 1.58 8.00 -13.12
N GLU A 205 0.63 8.28 -12.23
CA GLU A 205 0.73 9.32 -11.21
C GLU A 205 1.93 9.07 -10.28
N ASN A 206 2.07 7.85 -9.76
CA ASN A 206 3.19 7.48 -8.90
C ASN A 206 4.55 7.51 -9.64
N GLY A 207 4.56 7.15 -10.94
CA GLY A 207 5.74 7.28 -11.79
C GLY A 207 6.15 8.74 -11.98
N LEU A 208 5.19 9.63 -12.27
CA LEU A 208 5.42 11.07 -12.39
C LEU A 208 5.91 11.65 -11.06
N PHE A 209 5.29 11.29 -9.94
CA PHE A 209 5.73 11.67 -8.60
C PHE A 209 7.18 11.25 -8.35
N ALA A 210 7.52 9.99 -8.68
CA ALA A 210 8.86 9.46 -8.47
C ALA A 210 9.93 10.12 -9.35
N LEU A 211 9.61 10.46 -10.59
CA LEU A 211 10.52 11.19 -11.47
C LEU A 211 10.66 12.66 -11.03
N ALA A 212 9.55 13.31 -10.69
CA ALA A 212 9.53 14.69 -10.22
C ALA A 212 10.35 14.88 -8.94
N LYS A 213 10.20 13.99 -7.95
CA LYS A 213 10.98 14.08 -6.71
C LYS A 213 12.48 13.92 -6.96
N ILE A 214 12.90 13.03 -7.87
CA ILE A 214 14.32 12.84 -8.21
C ILE A 214 14.86 14.09 -8.93
N GLY A 215 14.15 14.58 -9.95
CA GLY A 215 14.56 15.79 -10.67
C GLY A 215 14.66 17.00 -9.76
N LEU A 216 13.68 17.18 -8.88
CA LEU A 216 13.62 18.28 -7.93
C LEU A 216 14.72 18.15 -6.85
N LEU A 217 15.00 16.93 -6.38
CA LEU A 217 16.11 16.67 -5.46
C LEU A 217 17.45 17.11 -6.04
N VAL A 218 17.71 16.79 -7.32
CA VAL A 218 18.94 17.19 -8.02
C VAL A 218 18.98 18.71 -8.24
N ALA A 219 17.87 19.32 -8.63
CA ALA A 219 17.78 20.76 -8.83
C ALA A 219 18.02 21.57 -7.54
N LEU A 220 17.55 21.06 -6.39
CA LEU A 220 17.67 21.72 -5.09
C LEU A 220 19.02 21.47 -4.40
N ALA A 221 19.77 20.45 -4.81
CA ALA A 221 21.00 20.01 -4.14
C ALA A 221 22.05 21.11 -3.95
N GLY A 222 22.18 22.02 -4.91
CA GLY A 222 23.20 23.08 -4.86
C GLY A 222 22.80 24.34 -4.07
N ARG A 223 21.50 24.63 -3.93
CA ARG A 223 21.02 25.95 -3.46
C ARG A 223 20.13 25.87 -2.21
N PHE A 224 19.60 24.69 -1.90
CA PHE A 224 18.68 24.46 -0.79
C PHE A 224 19.00 23.12 -0.10
N ALA A 225 20.23 22.94 0.37
CA ALA A 225 20.67 21.69 0.99
C ALA A 225 19.85 21.29 2.23
N HIS A 226 19.37 22.26 3.01
CA HIS A 226 18.59 22.00 4.24
C HIS A 226 17.15 21.55 4.00
N SER A 227 16.49 22.17 3.01
CA SER A 227 15.07 21.94 2.73
C SER A 227 14.83 21.04 1.52
N GLY A 228 15.87 20.77 0.71
CA GLY A 228 15.76 20.13 -0.60
C GLY A 228 15.17 18.72 -0.56
N ILE A 229 15.57 17.90 0.41
CA ILE A 229 15.08 16.53 0.56
C ILE A 229 13.58 16.51 0.89
N PHE A 230 13.16 17.29 1.89
CA PHE A 230 11.75 17.36 2.28
C PHE A 230 10.89 18.02 1.20
N ALA A 231 11.35 19.14 0.62
CA ALA A 231 10.64 19.83 -0.46
C ALA A 231 10.48 18.95 -1.70
N SER A 232 11.48 18.13 -2.04
CA SER A 232 11.40 17.21 -3.17
C SER A 232 10.32 16.14 -3.01
N TRP A 233 9.95 15.80 -1.78
CA TRP A 233 8.82 14.91 -1.48
C TRP A 233 7.49 15.65 -1.46
N SER A 234 7.45 16.82 -0.83
CA SER A 234 6.20 17.52 -0.53
C SER A 234 5.64 18.30 -1.72
N LEU A 235 6.49 18.94 -2.54
CA LEU A 235 6.05 19.77 -3.66
C LEU A 235 5.39 18.94 -4.77
N PRO A 236 5.95 17.81 -5.23
CA PRO A 236 5.29 17.00 -6.25
C PRO A 236 3.99 16.37 -5.73
N ALA A 237 3.93 15.97 -4.46
CA ALA A 237 2.70 15.45 -3.86
C ALA A 237 1.59 16.51 -3.86
N ALA A 238 1.91 17.75 -3.48
CA ALA A 238 0.94 18.85 -3.53
C ALA A 238 0.53 19.21 -4.97
N ALA A 239 1.46 19.18 -5.92
CA ALA A 239 1.20 19.55 -7.31
C ALA A 239 0.34 18.53 -8.07
N LEU A 240 0.46 17.23 -7.76
CA LEU A 240 -0.32 16.17 -8.42
C LEU A 240 -1.75 16.02 -7.88
N VAL A 241 -2.01 16.61 -6.70
CA VAL A 241 -3.32 16.63 -6.05
C VAL A 241 -4.21 17.80 -6.54
N LEU A 242 -3.60 18.86 -7.10
CA LEU A 242 -4.28 20.05 -7.64
C LEU A 242 -4.68 19.87 -9.12
#